data_AF-A0A924SQT9-F1
#
_entry.id   AF-A0A924SQT9-F1
#
_cell.length_a   1.000
_cell.length_b   1.000
_cell.length_c   1.000
_cell.angle_alpha   90.00
_cell.angle_beta   90.00
_cell.angle_gamma   90.00
#
_symmetry.space_group_name_H-M   'P 1'
#
loop_
_entity.id
_entity.type
_entity.pdbx_description
1 polymer ?
#
loop_
_entity_poly.entity_id
_entity_poly.type
_entity_poly.pdbx_seq_one_letter_code
_entity_poly.pdbx_strand_id
1 'polypeptide(L)'
;MLALTILGNNSAIPAFGRNPTAQVLQMQDEYFLIDCGEGTQLQMTRYKIRRSKINHIFISHLHGDHYFGLIGLITSMSLLNRTQDLHVYGPVDLEHIINFQLQVADTTLCFPLHFHAITEEGIIAEDIKFTVSSFAVRHRIECWGFLFRQKKNPRSIDPIRANAYEIPSSFYEHLQKGEDFVTRKG
;
A
#
# COMPACT_ATOMS: atom_id res chain seq x y z
N MET A 1 3.85 -13.28 4.04
CA MET A 1 3.66 -12.78 5.42
C MET A 1 2.66 -11.65 5.37
N LEU A 2 1.69 -11.63 6.30
CA LEU A 2 0.75 -10.53 6.47
C LEU A 2 0.99 -9.96 7.87
N ALA A 3 1.37 -8.69 7.96
CA ALA A 3 1.70 -8.04 9.24
C ALA A 3 1.25 -6.58 9.23
N LEU A 4 0.66 -6.12 10.32
CA LEU A 4 0.25 -4.74 10.51
C LEU A 4 1.09 -4.13 11.64
N THR A 5 1.84 -3.07 11.32
CA THR A 5 2.61 -2.30 12.30
C THR A 5 1.88 -1.00 12.59
N ILE A 6 1.49 -0.79 13.84
CA ILE A 6 0.82 0.45 14.28
C ILE A 6 1.89 1.49 14.64
N LEU A 7 2.00 2.55 13.83
CA LEU A 7 2.93 3.65 14.08
C LEU A 7 2.32 4.70 15.03
N GLY A 8 1.02 4.90 14.92
CA GLY A 8 0.23 5.74 15.82
C GLY A 8 -1.25 5.34 15.81
N ASN A 9 -1.91 5.62 16.94
CA ASN A 9 -3.25 5.16 17.26
C ASN A 9 -4.06 6.17 18.09
N ASN A 10 -3.62 7.43 18.14
CA ASN A 10 -4.27 8.46 18.90
C ASN A 10 -5.16 9.32 18.01
N SER A 11 -6.34 9.66 18.50
CA SER A 11 -7.26 10.56 17.80
C SER A 11 -6.95 12.03 18.08
N ALA A 12 -7.13 12.87 17.05
CA ALA A 12 -7.21 14.33 17.07
C ALA A 12 -5.98 15.10 17.57
N ILE A 13 -5.55 14.89 18.81
CA ILE A 13 -4.48 15.67 19.46
C ILE A 13 -3.39 14.71 19.94
N PRO A 14 -2.11 14.92 19.60
CA PRO A 14 -1.03 14.11 20.15
C PRO A 14 -1.05 14.10 21.69
N ALA A 15 -0.79 12.94 22.28
CA ALA A 15 -0.66 12.79 23.73
C ALA A 15 0.73 12.22 24.06
N PHE A 16 1.19 12.38 25.31
CA PHE A 16 2.51 11.88 25.69
C PHE A 16 2.63 10.38 25.39
N GLY A 17 3.58 10.02 24.53
CA GLY A 17 3.80 8.64 24.07
C GLY A 17 2.79 8.10 23.07
N ARG A 18 1.83 8.91 22.59
CA ARG A 18 0.83 8.52 21.58
C ARG A 18 0.89 9.45 20.37
N ASN A 19 1.06 8.86 19.19
CA ASN A 19 1.17 9.59 17.93
C ASN A 19 -0.17 9.58 17.18
N PRO A 20 -0.42 10.59 16.32
CA PRO A 20 -1.51 10.59 15.34
C PRO A 20 -1.56 9.32 14.48
N THR A 21 -2.69 9.09 13.85
CA THR A 21 -2.99 7.87 13.10
C THR A 21 -1.99 7.63 11.96
N ALA A 22 -1.34 6.46 12.00
CA ALA A 22 -0.59 5.90 10.88
C ALA A 22 -0.33 4.40 11.12
N GLN A 23 -0.49 3.57 10.09
CA GLN A 23 -0.15 2.15 10.13
C GLN A 23 0.58 1.71 8.86
N VAL A 24 1.46 0.73 9.00
CA VAL A 24 2.12 0.09 7.85
C VAL A 24 1.64 -1.35 7.76
N LEU A 25 0.92 -1.65 6.68
CA LEU A 25 0.55 -3.00 6.31
C LEU A 25 1.63 -3.60 5.41
N GLN A 26 2.16 -4.75 5.80
CA GLN A 26 3.04 -5.56 4.97
C GLN A 26 2.27 -6.77 4.45
N MET A 27 2.28 -6.97 3.14
CA MET A 27 1.71 -8.13 2.48
C MET A 27 2.73 -8.68 1.48
N GLN A 28 3.31 -9.83 1.82
CA GLN A 28 4.50 -10.36 1.14
C GLN A 28 5.65 -9.34 1.19
N ASP A 29 6.13 -8.86 0.04
CA ASP A 29 7.19 -7.86 -0.09
C ASP A 29 6.65 -6.44 -0.30
N GLU A 30 5.32 -6.28 -0.39
CA GLU A 30 4.66 -4.99 -0.55
C GLU A 30 4.39 -4.32 0.81
N TYR A 31 4.62 -3.00 0.87
CA TYR A 31 4.39 -2.19 2.05
C TYR A 31 3.45 -1.03 1.71
N PHE A 32 2.35 -0.95 2.45
CA PHE A 32 1.31 0.05 2.29
C PHE A 32 1.29 0.92 3.55
N LEU A 33 1.29 2.23 3.38
CA LEU A 33 1.04 3.17 4.49
C LEU A 33 -0.44 3.54 4.49
N ILE A 34 -1.10 3.39 5.64
CA ILE A 34 -2.51 3.73 5.87
C ILE A 34 -2.53 4.89 6.84
N ASP A 35 -3.03 6.03 6.37
CA ASP A 35 -2.90 7.35 6.96
C ASP A 35 -1.44 7.76 7.23
N CYS A 36 -1.22 9.06 7.37
CA CYS A 36 0.09 9.66 7.61
C CYS A 36 -0.04 10.91 8.47
N GLY A 37 -0.50 10.74 9.70
CA GLY A 37 -0.53 11.81 10.69
C GLY A 37 0.86 12.40 11.00
N GLU A 38 0.90 13.54 11.66
CA GLU A 38 2.15 14.23 12.01
C GLU A 38 3.12 13.32 12.78
N GLY A 39 4.41 13.39 12.44
CA GLY A 39 5.45 12.59 13.10
C GLY A 39 5.57 11.14 12.60
N THR A 40 4.76 10.71 11.62
CA THR A 40 4.81 9.35 11.04
C THR A 40 6.23 8.92 10.67
N GLN A 41 7.01 9.77 10.00
CA GLN A 41 8.38 9.45 9.60
C GLN A 41 9.34 9.16 10.78
N LEU A 42 9.11 9.77 11.93
CA LEU A 42 9.88 9.50 13.16
C LEU A 42 9.50 8.11 13.71
N GLN A 43 8.20 7.78 13.68
CA GLN A 43 7.74 6.46 14.08
C GLN A 43 8.26 5.37 13.14
N MET A 44 8.30 5.59 11.84
CA MET A 44 8.92 4.65 10.89
C MET A 44 10.37 4.35 11.26
N THR A 45 11.13 5.39 11.62
CA THR A 45 12.52 5.24 12.08
C THR A 45 12.60 4.41 13.36
N ARG A 46 11.76 4.71 14.35
CA ARG A 46 11.67 3.98 15.63
C ARG A 46 11.36 2.49 15.43
N TYR A 47 10.41 2.17 14.56
CA TYR A 47 10.00 0.80 14.23
C TYR A 47 10.84 0.14 13.14
N LYS A 48 11.93 0.79 12.70
CA LYS A 48 12.84 0.30 11.65
C LYS A 48 12.14 -0.01 10.32
N ILE A 49 11.05 0.70 10.02
CA ILE A 49 10.36 0.62 8.74
C ILE A 49 11.12 1.45 7.71
N ARG A 50 11.54 0.80 6.62
CA ARG A 50 12.21 1.47 5.51
C ARG A 50 11.19 2.19 4.65
N ARG A 51 11.15 3.52 4.73
CA ARG A 51 10.32 4.39 3.88
C ARG A 51 10.49 4.12 2.38
N SER A 52 11.68 3.70 1.92
CA SER A 52 11.92 3.34 0.51
C SER A 52 11.08 2.16 0.02
N LYS A 53 10.60 1.29 0.91
CA LYS A 53 9.74 0.15 0.53
C LYS A 53 8.26 0.53 0.35
N ILE A 54 7.85 1.73 0.77
CA ILE A 54 6.45 2.15 0.65
C ILE A 54 6.26 2.77 -0.72
N ASN A 55 5.44 2.11 -1.53
CA ASN A 55 5.08 2.57 -2.87
C ASN A 55 3.63 3.03 -2.94
N HIS A 56 2.81 2.69 -1.95
CA HIS A 56 1.40 3.07 -1.88
C HIS A 56 1.05 3.66 -0.52
N ILE A 57 0.41 4.82 -0.52
CA ILE A 57 -0.09 5.52 0.67
C ILE A 57 -1.59 5.75 0.49
N PHE A 58 -2.40 5.38 1.49
CA PHE A 58 -3.86 5.53 1.48
C PHE A 58 -4.27 6.46 2.61
N ILE A 59 -4.90 7.57 2.27
CA ILE A 59 -5.41 8.55 3.23
C ILE A 59 -6.93 8.40 3.30
N SER A 60 -7.42 8.07 4.50
CA SER A 60 -8.85 7.81 4.73
C SER A 60 -9.70 9.07 4.61
N HIS A 61 -9.25 10.19 5.20
CA HIS A 61 -9.96 11.46 5.23
C HIS A 61 -9.05 12.65 5.59
N LEU A 62 -9.55 13.87 5.41
CA LEU A 62 -8.79 15.12 5.57
C LEU A 62 -8.92 15.76 6.96
N HIS A 63 -8.85 14.97 8.03
CA HIS A 63 -8.48 15.52 9.34
C HIS A 63 -6.95 15.50 9.50
N GLY A 64 -6.40 16.53 10.14
CA GLY A 64 -4.95 16.72 10.20
C GLY A 64 -4.16 15.57 10.84
N ASP A 65 -4.77 14.88 11.81
CA ASP A 65 -4.19 13.71 12.47
C ASP A 65 -4.08 12.47 11.55
N HIS A 66 -4.58 12.54 10.32
CA HIS A 66 -4.48 11.49 9.31
C HIS A 66 -3.59 11.84 8.11
N TYR A 67 -3.20 13.11 7.89
CA TYR A 67 -2.40 13.45 6.70
C TYR A 67 -1.34 14.55 6.90
N PHE A 68 -1.29 15.29 8.01
CA PHE A 68 -0.33 16.39 8.17
C PHE A 68 1.14 15.96 8.06
N GLY A 69 1.45 14.69 8.36
CA GLY A 69 2.80 14.15 8.19
C GLY A 69 3.16 13.81 6.73
N LEU A 70 2.18 13.78 5.82
CA LEU A 70 2.34 13.27 4.46
C LEU A 70 3.35 14.07 3.64
N ILE A 71 3.19 15.39 3.57
CA ILE A 71 4.07 16.23 2.75
C ILE A 71 5.52 16.16 3.24
N GLY A 72 5.72 16.18 4.56
CA GLY A 72 7.05 16.04 5.15
C GLY A 72 7.69 14.68 4.85
N LEU A 73 6.89 13.61 4.79
CA LEU A 73 7.37 12.28 4.38
C LEU A 73 7.76 12.26 2.89
N ILE A 74 6.91 12.80 2.00
CA ILE A 74 7.14 12.86 0.54
C ILE A 74 8.41 13.64 0.23
N THR A 75 8.58 14.84 0.78
CA THR A 75 9.77 15.66 0.54
C THR A 75 11.03 15.02 1.14
N SER A 76 10.92 14.36 2.30
CA SER A 76 12.03 13.57 2.86
C SER A 76 12.43 12.40 1.97
N MET A 77 11.48 11.72 1.31
CA MET A 77 11.82 10.68 0.33
C MET A 77 12.59 11.27 -0.86
N SER A 78 12.25 12.48 -1.31
CA SER A 78 12.95 13.17 -2.41
C SER A 78 14.37 13.56 -2.01
N LEU A 79 14.54 14.17 -0.83
CA LEU A 79 15.86 14.52 -0.28
C LEU A 79 16.78 13.32 -0.11
N LEU A 80 16.23 12.11 -0.06
CA LEU A 80 16.97 10.85 0.06
C LEU A 80 17.08 10.11 -1.27
N ASN A 81 16.89 10.81 -2.38
CA ASN A 81 17.08 10.32 -3.73
C ASN A 81 16.24 9.07 -4.02
N ARG A 82 15.00 9.03 -3.55
CA ARG A 82 14.03 8.02 -4.02
C ARG A 82 13.95 8.11 -5.54
N THR A 83 13.90 6.95 -6.20
CA THR A 83 13.71 6.84 -7.65
C THR A 83 12.46 6.06 -8.03
N GLN A 84 11.87 5.32 -7.10
CA GLN A 84 10.66 4.53 -7.33
C GLN A 84 9.42 5.42 -7.31
N ASP A 85 8.45 5.09 -8.13
CA ASP A 85 7.12 5.73 -8.16
C ASP A 85 6.44 5.64 -6.79
N LEU A 86 5.74 6.71 -6.40
CA LEU A 86 4.92 6.74 -5.20
C LEU A 86 3.47 7.01 -5.61
N HIS A 87 2.57 6.13 -5.18
CA HIS A 87 1.14 6.24 -5.42
C HIS A 87 0.44 6.69 -4.14
N VAL A 88 -0.34 7.77 -4.21
CA VAL A 88 -1.14 8.29 -3.10
C VAL A 88 -2.61 8.20 -3.47
N TYR A 89 -3.41 7.58 -2.61
CA TYR A 89 -4.85 7.42 -2.77
C TYR A 89 -5.56 8.18 -1.67
N GLY A 90 -6.56 8.99 -2.00
CA GLY A 90 -7.33 9.72 -0.99
C GLY A 90 -8.38 10.65 -1.57
N PRO A 91 -9.04 11.46 -0.72
CA PRO A 91 -10.01 12.47 -1.15
C PRO A 91 -9.43 13.45 -2.17
N VAL A 92 -10.25 13.92 -3.11
CA VAL A 92 -9.84 14.81 -4.23
C VAL A 92 -9.02 16.01 -3.76
N ASP A 93 -9.47 16.68 -2.69
CA ASP A 93 -8.83 17.89 -2.16
C ASP A 93 -7.40 17.66 -1.66
N LEU A 94 -7.00 16.41 -1.36
CA LEU A 94 -5.64 16.09 -0.95
C LEU A 94 -4.62 16.42 -2.04
N GLU A 95 -4.97 16.20 -3.31
CA GLU A 95 -4.09 16.52 -4.44
C GLU A 95 -3.78 18.00 -4.49
N HIS A 96 -4.82 18.83 -4.33
CA HIS A 96 -4.69 20.28 -4.29
C HIS A 96 -3.80 20.73 -3.13
N ILE A 97 -3.96 20.12 -1.95
CA ILE A 97 -3.11 20.40 -0.78
C ILE A 97 -1.65 20.06 -1.06
N ILE A 98 -1.36 18.85 -1.56
CA ILE A 98 0.01 18.40 -1.86
C ILE A 98 0.65 19.33 -2.89
N ASN A 99 -0.05 19.60 -4.00
CA ASN A 99 0.46 20.44 -5.08
C ASN A 99 0.72 21.86 -4.62
N PHE A 100 -0.19 22.45 -3.84
CA PHE A 100 -0.02 23.78 -3.27
C PHE A 100 1.19 23.85 -2.33
N GLN A 101 1.36 22.86 -1.44
CA GLN A 101 2.49 22.80 -0.53
C GLN A 101 3.82 22.67 -1.27
N LEU A 102 3.89 21.81 -2.30
CA LEU A 102 5.09 21.67 -3.14
C LEU A 102 5.41 22.95 -3.90
N GLN A 103 4.40 23.60 -4.47
CA GLN A 103 4.55 24.86 -5.22
C GLN A 103 5.06 25.98 -4.32
N VAL A 104 4.45 26.19 -3.15
CA VAL A 104 4.85 27.26 -2.22
C VAL A 104 6.24 27.01 -1.62
N ALA A 105 6.58 25.75 -1.38
CA ALA A 105 7.90 25.36 -0.89
C ALA A 105 8.98 25.32 -1.98
N ASP A 106 8.66 25.69 -3.23
CA ASP A 106 9.56 25.62 -4.40
C ASP A 106 10.25 24.25 -4.51
N THR A 107 9.48 23.18 -4.31
CA THR A 107 10.00 21.81 -4.21
C THR A 107 9.65 21.01 -5.45
N THR A 108 10.68 20.56 -6.18
CA THR A 108 10.55 19.56 -7.24
C THR A 108 10.93 18.18 -6.70
N LEU A 109 10.04 17.20 -6.84
CA LEU A 109 10.33 15.82 -6.44
C LEU A 109 11.26 15.12 -7.44
N CYS A 110 12.22 14.34 -6.96
CA CYS A 110 13.14 13.58 -7.81
C CYS A 110 12.58 12.21 -8.27
N PHE A 111 11.30 11.94 -8.00
CA PHE A 111 10.60 10.71 -8.36
C PHE A 111 9.16 11.01 -8.79
N PRO A 112 8.53 10.11 -9.56
CA PRO A 112 7.14 10.26 -9.97
C PRO A 112 6.18 10.10 -8.76
N LEU A 113 5.35 11.11 -8.53
CA LEU A 113 4.23 11.05 -7.57
C LEU A 113 2.93 10.95 -8.35
N HIS A 114 2.23 9.82 -8.22
CA HIS A 114 0.93 9.58 -8.85
C HIS A 114 -0.18 9.72 -7.81
N PHE A 115 -1.05 10.71 -8.00
CA PHE A 115 -2.23 10.86 -7.16
C PHE A 115 -3.44 10.14 -7.76
N HIS A 116 -4.20 9.45 -6.93
CA HIS A 116 -5.39 8.68 -7.29
C HIS A 116 -6.55 9.15 -6.42
N ALA A 117 -7.36 10.05 -6.97
CA ALA A 117 -8.54 10.56 -6.28
C ALA A 117 -9.58 9.45 -6.09
N ILE A 118 -10.11 9.33 -4.88
CA ILE A 118 -11.20 8.40 -4.55
C ILE A 118 -12.51 9.19 -4.57
N THR A 119 -13.35 8.90 -5.55
CA THR A 119 -14.67 9.54 -5.72
C THR A 119 -15.83 8.57 -5.55
N GLU A 120 -15.56 7.26 -5.62
CA GLU A 120 -16.55 6.20 -5.51
C GLU A 120 -15.97 4.94 -4.85
N GLU A 121 -16.86 4.03 -4.44
CA GLU A 121 -16.48 2.72 -3.94
C GLU A 121 -16.03 1.83 -5.11
N GLY A 122 -14.96 1.07 -4.91
CA GLY A 122 -14.46 0.21 -5.98
C GLY A 122 -13.02 -0.22 -5.76
N ILE A 123 -12.45 -0.88 -6.76
CA ILE A 123 -11.02 -1.24 -6.76
C ILE A 123 -10.23 0.04 -7.08
N ILE A 124 -9.37 0.46 -6.16
CA ILE A 124 -8.53 1.65 -6.29
C ILE A 124 -7.08 1.31 -6.63
N ALA A 125 -6.63 0.09 -6.32
CA ALA A 125 -5.32 -0.40 -6.71
C ALA A 125 -5.36 -1.90 -7.02
N GLU A 126 -4.72 -2.28 -8.11
CA GLU A 126 -4.63 -3.67 -8.55
C GLU A 126 -3.22 -3.97 -9.07
N ASP A 127 -2.64 -5.04 -8.54
CA ASP A 127 -1.37 -5.61 -8.96
C ASP A 127 -1.53 -7.13 -9.16
N ILE A 128 -0.50 -7.81 -9.68
CA ILE A 128 -0.51 -9.27 -9.77
C ILE A 128 -0.56 -9.95 -8.38
N LYS A 129 -0.06 -9.29 -7.32
CA LYS A 129 -0.03 -9.84 -5.96
C LYS A 129 -1.21 -9.44 -5.08
N PHE A 130 -1.92 -8.35 -5.39
CA PHE A 130 -2.95 -7.82 -4.50
C PHE A 130 -4.05 -7.02 -5.20
N THR A 131 -5.14 -6.80 -4.49
CA THR A 131 -6.12 -5.75 -4.78
C THR A 131 -6.41 -4.91 -3.53
N VAL A 132 -6.69 -3.63 -3.72
CA VAL A 132 -7.19 -2.74 -2.68
C VAL A 132 -8.48 -2.11 -3.18
N SER A 133 -9.55 -2.20 -2.39
CA SER A 133 -10.82 -1.56 -2.67
C SER A 133 -11.20 -0.53 -1.61
N SER A 134 -11.78 0.60 -2.03
CA SER A 134 -12.39 1.61 -1.18
C SER A 134 -13.87 1.29 -0.91
N PHE A 135 -14.37 1.73 0.25
CA PHE A 135 -15.79 1.79 0.58
C PHE A 135 -16.07 3.02 1.44
N ALA A 136 -17.25 3.62 1.31
CA ALA A 136 -17.60 4.80 2.08
C ALA A 136 -17.85 4.45 3.55
N VAL A 137 -17.42 5.32 4.46
CA VAL A 137 -17.68 5.17 5.90
C VAL A 137 -18.36 6.40 6.47
N ARG A 138 -19.18 6.19 7.51
CA ARG A 138 -19.91 7.28 8.18
C ARG A 138 -18.97 8.09 9.06
N HIS A 139 -18.67 9.31 8.66
CA HIS A 139 -17.84 10.26 9.40
C HIS A 139 -18.35 11.71 9.23
N ARG A 140 -17.73 12.68 9.92
CA ARG A 140 -18.12 14.10 9.83
C ARG A 140 -17.78 14.75 8.48
N ILE A 141 -16.72 14.29 7.84
CA ILE A 141 -16.28 14.69 6.49
C ILE A 141 -16.21 13.44 5.62
N GLU A 142 -15.99 13.62 4.31
CA GLU A 142 -15.71 12.52 3.40
C GLU A 142 -14.63 11.59 3.97
N CYS A 143 -14.93 10.30 4.03
CA CYS A 143 -14.07 9.32 4.65
C CYS A 143 -14.24 7.95 3.99
N TRP A 144 -13.10 7.31 3.74
CA TRP A 144 -13.00 6.05 3.02
C TRP A 144 -12.37 4.98 3.90
N GLY A 145 -12.97 3.80 3.89
CA GLY A 145 -12.36 2.57 4.39
C GLY A 145 -11.62 1.85 3.26
N PHE A 146 -10.62 1.04 3.63
CA PHE A 146 -9.80 0.28 2.68
C PHE A 146 -9.83 -1.21 2.99
N LEU A 147 -10.03 -2.02 1.95
CA LEU A 147 -9.97 -3.47 2.03
C LEU A 147 -8.84 -4.01 1.16
N PHE A 148 -7.78 -4.46 1.83
CA PHE A 148 -6.61 -5.06 1.21
C PHE A 148 -6.82 -6.57 1.07
N ARG A 149 -6.66 -7.10 -0.14
CA ARG A 149 -6.74 -8.54 -0.43
C ARG A 149 -5.47 -9.01 -1.11
N GLN A 150 -4.89 -10.07 -0.56
CA GLN A 150 -3.79 -10.78 -1.21
C GLN A 150 -4.35 -11.68 -2.32
N LYS A 151 -3.79 -11.61 -3.52
CA LYS A 151 -4.06 -12.59 -4.58
C LYS A 151 -3.32 -13.89 -4.24
N LYS A 152 -3.95 -15.03 -4.51
CA LYS A 152 -3.33 -16.33 -4.27
C LYS A 152 -2.19 -16.53 -5.27
N ASN A 153 -1.03 -16.95 -4.77
CA ASN A 153 0.03 -17.44 -5.64
C ASN A 153 -0.47 -18.67 -6.42
N PRO A 154 0.10 -18.96 -7.60
CA PRO A 154 -0.13 -20.23 -8.28
C PRO A 154 0.15 -21.40 -7.32
N ARG A 155 -0.56 -22.52 -7.50
CA ARG A 155 -0.35 -23.71 -6.66
C ARG A 155 1.11 -24.16 -6.76
N SER A 156 1.70 -24.60 -5.65
CA SER A 156 3.03 -25.22 -5.70
C SER A 156 2.94 -26.59 -6.37
N ILE A 157 3.84 -26.88 -7.29
CA ILE A 157 3.97 -28.23 -7.86
C ILE A 157 4.74 -29.12 -6.89
N ASP A 158 4.23 -30.33 -6.64
CA ASP A 158 4.98 -31.41 -6.00
C ASP A 158 5.83 -32.10 -7.09
N PRO A 159 7.16 -31.86 -7.12
CA PRO A 159 8.00 -32.37 -8.20
C PRO A 159 8.15 -33.90 -8.13
N ILE A 160 8.04 -34.50 -6.95
CA ILE A 160 8.15 -35.95 -6.77
C ILE A 160 6.96 -36.62 -7.44
N ARG A 161 5.74 -36.12 -7.16
CA ARG A 161 4.52 -36.64 -7.79
C ARG A 161 4.45 -36.32 -9.28
N ALA A 162 4.78 -35.09 -9.69
CA ALA A 162 4.77 -34.71 -11.11
C ALA A 162 5.68 -35.62 -11.95
N ASN A 163 6.86 -35.96 -11.44
CA ASN A 163 7.75 -36.92 -12.09
C ASN A 163 7.18 -38.35 -12.09
N ALA A 164 6.55 -38.79 -11.00
CA ALA A 164 5.95 -40.13 -10.92
C ALA A 164 4.80 -40.34 -11.94
N TYR A 165 4.08 -39.27 -12.28
CA TYR A 165 3.04 -39.27 -13.32
C TYR A 165 3.56 -38.90 -14.72
N GLU A 166 4.89 -38.82 -14.91
CA GLU A 166 5.54 -38.47 -16.18
C GLU A 166 5.06 -37.12 -16.77
N ILE A 167 4.70 -36.16 -15.91
CA ILE A 167 4.19 -34.87 -16.35
C ILE A 167 5.37 -33.99 -16.80
N PRO A 168 5.40 -33.53 -18.05
CA PRO A 168 6.47 -32.67 -18.54
C PRO A 168 6.42 -31.31 -17.84
N SER A 169 7.59 -30.72 -17.57
CA SER A 169 7.71 -29.41 -16.93
C SER A 169 7.01 -28.29 -17.72
N SER A 170 6.88 -28.43 -19.04
CA SER A 170 6.10 -27.53 -19.90
C SER A 170 4.61 -27.47 -19.54
N PHE A 171 4.07 -28.47 -18.84
CA PHE A 171 2.67 -28.49 -18.42
C PHE A 171 2.47 -27.97 -16.99
N TYR A 172 3.54 -27.63 -16.25
CA TYR A 172 3.42 -27.21 -14.85
C TYR A 172 2.54 -25.98 -14.69
N GLU A 173 2.63 -24.98 -15.58
CA GLU A 173 1.78 -23.79 -15.49
C GLU A 173 0.28 -24.11 -15.52
N HIS A 174 -0.13 -25.06 -16.38
CA HIS A 174 -1.51 -25.53 -16.50
C HIS A 174 -1.95 -26.28 -15.23
N LEU A 175 -1.09 -27.15 -14.66
CA LEU A 175 -1.36 -27.76 -13.35
C LEU A 175 -1.51 -26.73 -12.23
N GLN A 176 -0.69 -25.67 -12.24
CA GLN A 176 -0.77 -24.61 -11.23
C GLN A 176 -2.10 -23.84 -11.32
N LYS A 177 -2.66 -23.70 -12.53
CA LYS A 177 -4.00 -23.17 -12.80
C LYS A 177 -5.12 -24.14 -12.42
N GLY A 178 -4.80 -25.43 -12.26
CA GLY A 178 -5.73 -26.49 -11.86
C GLY A 178 -6.31 -27.27 -13.03
N GLU A 179 -5.63 -27.26 -14.17
CA GLU A 179 -5.98 -28.06 -15.32
C GLU A 179 -5.49 -29.51 -15.14
N ASP A 180 -6.25 -30.45 -15.69
CA ASP A 180 -5.91 -31.87 -15.62
C ASP A 180 -4.89 -32.24 -16.70
N PHE A 181 -3.89 -33.05 -16.33
CA PHE A 181 -2.98 -33.67 -17.28
C PHE A 181 -3.45 -35.10 -17.58
N VAL A 182 -3.70 -35.39 -18.86
CA VAL A 182 -4.04 -36.75 -19.31
C VAL A 182 -2.78 -37.40 -19.88
N THR A 183 -2.43 -38.57 -19.35
CA THR A 183 -1.25 -39.30 -19.82
C THR A 183 -1.55 -40.02 -21.13
N ARG A 184 -0.52 -40.57 -21.79
CA ARG A 184 -0.73 -41.44 -22.97
C ARG A 184 -1.55 -42.70 -22.66
N LYS A 185 -1.69 -43.07 -21.38
CA LYS A 185 -2.44 -44.26 -20.94
C LYS A 185 -3.90 -43.95 -20.59
N GLY A 186 -4.34 -42.70 -20.79
CA GLY A 186 -5.57 -42.16 -20.20
C GLY A 186 -5.36 -41.78 -18.74
#